data_AF-A0A9D7B7I9-F1
#
_entry.id   AF-A0A9D7B7I9-F1
#
_cell.length_a   1.000
_cell.length_b   1.000
_cell.length_c   1.000
_cell.angle_alpha   90.00
_cell.angle_beta   90.00
_cell.angle_gamma   90.00
#
_symmetry.space_group_name_H-M   'P 1'
#
loop_
_entity.id
_entity.type
_entity.pdbx_description
1 polymer ?
#
loop_
_entity_poly.entity_id
_entity_poly.type
_entity_poly.pdbx_seq_one_letter_code
_entity_poly.pdbx_strand_id
1 'polypeptide(L)'
;MQLPNLTNYAEHPTEDQWLVFRFPSEAQALEFENALRSEGLRHERDPDGGPPFLVAARRSDREKAVRLNYLVLGRHREPFIANKALRWGLIGLLALLLALIIIGAWLGQGA
;
A
#
# COMPACT_ATOMS: atom_id res chain seq x y z
N MET A 1 7.75 -25.18 -4.15
CA MET A 1 8.37 -23.86 -4.36
C MET A 1 7.45 -22.81 -3.76
N GLN A 2 7.82 -22.18 -2.64
CA GLN A 2 7.05 -21.05 -2.10
C GLN A 2 7.28 -19.85 -3.02
N LEU A 3 6.21 -19.33 -3.62
CA LEU A 3 6.26 -18.11 -4.42
C LEU A 3 6.75 -16.96 -3.52
N PRO A 4 7.57 -16.02 -4.02
CA PRO A 4 7.92 -14.83 -3.26
C PRO A 4 6.62 -14.13 -2.85
N ASN A 5 6.43 -13.93 -1.54
CA ASN A 5 5.22 -13.29 -1.03
C ASN A 5 5.29 -11.80 -1.38
N LEU A 6 4.71 -11.43 -2.52
CA LEU A 6 4.60 -10.05 -2.99
C LEU A 6 3.76 -9.17 -2.06
N THR A 7 2.99 -9.78 -1.15
CA THR A 7 2.14 -9.09 -0.19
C THR A 7 2.69 -9.19 1.23
N ASN A 8 2.37 -8.20 2.04
CA ASN A 8 2.76 -8.21 3.44
C ASN A 8 1.86 -9.08 4.33
N TYR A 9 1.00 -9.93 3.75
CA TYR A 9 0.12 -10.81 4.53
C TYR A 9 0.16 -12.26 4.05
N ALA A 10 -0.29 -13.19 4.89
CA ALA A 10 -0.43 -14.61 4.57
C ALA A 10 -1.47 -15.26 5.50
N GLU A 11 -2.01 -16.41 5.10
CA GLU A 11 -2.83 -17.24 6.00
C GLU A 11 -1.96 -17.79 7.13
N HIS A 12 -2.52 -17.89 8.34
CA HIS A 12 -1.79 -18.44 9.48
C HIS A 12 -1.51 -19.95 9.24
N PRO A 13 -0.29 -20.44 9.46
CA PRO A 13 0.10 -21.81 9.09
C PRO A 13 -0.68 -22.90 9.85
N THR A 14 -1.14 -22.58 11.07
CA THR A 14 -1.81 -23.54 11.97
C THR A 14 -3.29 -23.21 12.19
N GLU A 15 -3.72 -21.98 11.91
CA GLU A 15 -5.06 -21.48 12.24
C GLU A 15 -5.67 -20.76 11.03
N ASP A 16 -6.29 -21.52 10.14
CA ASP A 16 -6.85 -21.01 8.88
C ASP A 16 -7.92 -19.91 9.02
N GLN A 17 -8.45 -19.71 10.23
CA GLN A 17 -9.36 -18.62 10.56
C GLN A 17 -8.71 -17.22 10.58
N TRP A 18 -7.37 -17.14 10.58
CA TRP A 18 -6.61 -15.90 10.69
C TRP A 18 -5.81 -15.58 9.43
N LEU A 19 -5.81 -14.29 9.10
CA LEU A 19 -4.97 -13.67 8.09
C LEU A 19 -3.95 -12.79 8.80
N VAL A 20 -2.67 -13.14 8.68
CA VAL A 20 -1.57 -12.47 9.39
C VAL A 20 -0.90 -11.45 8.48
N PHE A 21 -0.87 -10.20 8.94
CA PHE A 21 -0.21 -9.07 8.32
C PHE A 21 1.12 -8.78 9.02
N ARG A 22 2.14 -8.47 8.23
CA ARG A 22 3.52 -8.20 8.66
C ARG A 22 3.85 -6.74 8.37
N PHE A 23 4.34 -6.01 9.36
CA PHE A 23 4.74 -4.62 9.23
C PHE A 23 6.20 -4.43 9.63
N PRO A 24 6.97 -3.58 8.92
CA PRO A 24 8.36 -3.30 9.24
C PRO A 24 8.52 -2.36 10.46
N SER A 25 7.48 -1.61 10.82
CA SER A 25 7.49 -0.70 11.96
C SER A 25 6.27 -0.87 12.86
N GLU A 26 6.46 -0.61 14.14
CA GLU A 26 5.40 -0.69 15.14
C GLU A 26 4.29 0.32 14.85
N ALA A 27 4.65 1.52 14.40
CA ALA A 27 3.69 2.56 14.04
C ALA A 27 2.72 2.09 12.95
N GLN A 28 3.19 1.38 11.93
CA GLN A 28 2.33 0.83 10.88
C GLN A 28 1.42 -0.27 11.42
N ALA A 29 1.94 -1.17 12.26
CA ALA A 29 1.15 -2.22 12.89
C ALA A 29 0.04 -1.64 13.80
N LEU A 30 0.38 -0.65 14.61
CA LEU A 30 -0.56 0.05 15.50
C LEU A 30 -1.63 0.82 14.70
N GLU A 31 -1.25 1.47 13.61
CA GLU A 31 -2.22 2.15 12.75
C GLU A 31 -3.19 1.16 12.09
N PHE A 32 -2.69 0.01 11.66
CA PHE A 32 -3.53 -1.05 11.12
C PHE A 32 -4.46 -1.66 12.18
N GLU A 33 -3.96 -1.94 13.38
CA GLU A 33 -4.77 -2.39 14.51
C GLU A 33 -5.91 -1.41 14.81
N ASN A 34 -5.60 -0.11 14.88
CA ASN A 34 -6.61 0.93 15.11
C ASN A 34 -7.63 1.00 13.97
N ALA A 35 -7.22 0.80 12.72
CA ALA A 35 -8.12 0.75 11.57
C ALA A 35 -9.05 -0.47 11.60
N LEU A 36 -8.55 -1.64 12.01
CA LEU A 36 -9.38 -2.83 12.22
C LEU A 36 -10.39 -2.59 13.35
N ARG A 37 -9.93 -1.99 14.47
CA ARG A 37 -10.77 -1.66 15.62
C ARG A 37 -11.88 -0.67 15.27
N SER A 38 -11.59 0.37 14.49
CA SER A 38 -12.59 1.38 14.09
C SER A 38 -13.70 0.81 13.21
N GLU A 39 -13.40 -0.24 12.45
CA GLU A 39 -14.34 -0.94 11.57
C GLU A 39 -15.02 -2.14 12.27
N GLY A 40 -14.77 -2.33 13.57
CA GLY A 40 -15.36 -3.40 14.38
C GLY A 40 -14.85 -4.81 14.00
N LEU A 41 -13.70 -4.92 13.35
CA LEU A 41 -13.14 -6.19 12.90
C LEU A 41 -12.38 -6.88 14.03
N ARG A 42 -12.61 -8.18 14.22
CA ARG A 42 -11.84 -8.96 15.20
C ARG A 42 -10.39 -9.11 14.74
N HIS A 43 -9.47 -8.81 15.65
CA HIS A 43 -8.05 -8.81 15.38
C HIS A 43 -7.26 -9.26 16.61
N GLU A 44 -6.02 -9.67 16.38
CA GLU A 44 -5.04 -10.02 17.39
C GLU A 44 -3.70 -9.40 16.99
N ARG A 45 -2.96 -8.88 17.95
CA ARG A 45 -1.63 -8.31 17.74
C ARG A 45 -0.65 -9.04 18.63
N ASP A 46 0.53 -9.34 18.10
CA ASP A 46 1.65 -9.80 18.90
C ASP A 46 2.30 -8.59 19.60
N PRO A 47 2.21 -8.48 20.95
CA PRO A 47 2.74 -7.34 21.69
C PRO A 47 4.26 -7.43 21.92
N ASP A 48 4.84 -8.63 21.85
CA ASP A 48 6.24 -8.90 22.24
C ASP A 48 7.16 -9.12 21.03
N GLY A 49 6.59 -9.12 19.81
CA GLY A 49 7.31 -9.33 18.56
C GLY A 49 8.16 -8.14 18.11
N GLY A 50 9.44 -8.39 17.85
CA GLY A 50 10.28 -7.50 17.03
C GLY A 50 9.90 -7.53 15.55
N PRO A 51 10.54 -6.71 14.69
CA PRO A 51 10.24 -6.70 13.27
C PRO A 51 10.40 -8.10 12.63
N PRO A 52 9.42 -8.60 11.85
CA PRO A 52 8.17 -7.94 11.48
C PRO A 52 7.12 -7.94 12.59
N PHE A 53 6.52 -6.77 12.85
CA PHE A 53 5.38 -6.65 13.75
C PHE A 53 4.14 -7.33 13.13
N LEU A 54 3.49 -8.20 13.90
CA LEU A 54 2.41 -9.06 13.41
C LEU A 54 1.04 -8.58 13.92
N VAL A 55 0.09 -8.48 12.99
CA VAL A 55 -1.33 -8.24 13.29
C VAL A 55 -2.15 -9.25 12.51
N ALA A 56 -2.97 -10.03 13.20
CA ALA A 56 -3.91 -10.96 12.60
C ALA A 56 -5.31 -10.34 12.53
N ALA A 57 -6.02 -10.59 11.43
CA ALA A 57 -7.44 -10.28 11.27
C ALA A 57 -8.19 -11.55 10.85
N ARG A 58 -9.50 -11.62 11.11
CA ARG A 58 -10.30 -12.78 10.70
C ARG A 58 -10.30 -12.94 9.18
N ARG A 59 -10.09 -14.16 8.71
CA ARG A 59 -10.11 -14.50 7.28
C ARG A 59 -11.48 -14.23 6.65
N SER A 60 -12.57 -14.33 7.42
CA SER A 60 -13.92 -13.94 6.98
C SER A 60 -14.01 -12.47 6.55
N ASP A 61 -13.19 -11.61 7.14
CA ASP A 61 -13.14 -10.17 6.86
C ASP A 61 -11.97 -9.79 5.93
N ARG A 62 -11.43 -10.76 5.18
CA ARG A 62 -10.24 -10.61 4.34
C ARG A 62 -10.28 -9.37 3.46
N GLU A 63 -11.37 -9.14 2.75
CA GLU A 63 -11.48 -8.02 1.81
C GLU A 63 -11.33 -6.67 2.52
N LYS A 64 -12.02 -6.50 3.65
CA LYS A 64 -11.93 -5.29 4.47
C LYS A 64 -10.55 -5.13 5.09
N ALA A 65 -10.01 -6.19 5.69
CA ALA A 65 -8.69 -6.17 6.30
C ALA A 65 -7.58 -5.84 5.29
N VAL A 66 -7.61 -6.46 4.10
CA VAL A 66 -6.65 -6.18 3.02
C VAL A 66 -6.77 -4.74 2.52
N ARG A 67 -7.99 -4.22 2.35
CA ARG A 67 -8.21 -2.82 1.99
C ARG A 67 -7.61 -1.86 3.01
N LEU A 68 -7.88 -2.08 4.30
CA LEU A 68 -7.32 -1.26 5.38
C LEU A 68 -5.79 -1.34 5.41
N ASN A 69 -5.23 -2.52 5.23
CA ASN A 69 -3.79 -2.73 5.13
C ASN A 69 -3.16 -1.91 3.98
N TYR A 70 -3.77 -1.91 2.79
CA TYR A 70 -3.28 -1.10 1.68
C TYR A 70 -3.39 0.41 1.93
N LEU A 71 -4.41 0.87 2.67
CA LEU A 71 -4.51 2.27 3.08
C LEU A 71 -3.37 2.66 4.04
N VAL A 72 -3.05 1.81 5.02
CA VAL A 72 -1.94 2.03 5.95
C VAL A 72 -0.60 2.04 5.22
N LEU A 73 -0.35 1.06 4.35
CA LEU A 73 0.88 1.00 3.53
C LEU A 73 0.99 2.23 2.61
N GLY A 74 -0.12 2.67 2.02
CA GLY A 74 -0.17 3.84 1.15
C GLY A 74 0.18 5.14 1.88
N ARG A 75 -0.26 5.30 3.13
CA ARG A 75 0.05 6.49 3.96
C ARG A 75 1.52 6.59 4.35
N HIS A 76 2.21 5.46 4.49
CA HIS A 76 3.63 5.40 4.86
C HIS A 76 4.58 5.33 3.67
N ARG A 77 4.05 5.23 2.45
CA ARG A 77 4.89 5.08 1.27
C ARG A 77 5.56 6.40 0.94
N GLU A 78 6.89 6.37 0.86
CA GLU A 78 7.64 7.50 0.32
C GLU A 78 7.27 7.74 -1.15
N PRO A 79 7.21 9.01 -1.59
CA PRO A 79 7.03 9.30 -3.00
C PRO A 79 8.15 8.65 -3.82
N PHE A 80 7.78 8.04 -4.95
CA PHE A 80 8.73 7.32 -5.82
C PHE A 80 9.98 8.15 -6.18
N ILE A 81 9.81 9.47 -6.34
CA ILE A 81 10.90 10.42 -6.52
C ILE A 81 11.01 11.29 -5.27
N ALA A 82 11.89 10.94 -4.35
CA ALA A 82 12.07 11.66 -3.09
C ALA A 82 12.40 13.16 -3.32
N ASN A 83 13.30 13.47 -4.27
CA ASN A 83 13.68 14.85 -4.58
C ASN A 83 12.52 15.63 -5.22
N LYS A 84 12.08 16.70 -4.54
CA LYS A 84 10.96 17.55 -4.96
C LYS A 84 11.21 18.24 -6.31
N ALA A 85 12.42 18.77 -6.54
CA ALA A 85 12.77 19.45 -7.78
C ALA A 85 12.76 18.48 -8.97
N LEU A 86 13.36 17.30 -8.82
CA LEU A 86 13.36 16.26 -9.85
C LEU A 86 11.94 15.79 -10.18
N ARG A 87 11.10 15.60 -9.15
CA ARG A 87 9.71 15.17 -9.31
C ARG A 87 8.90 16.17 -10.14
N TRP A 88 8.97 17.45 -9.80
CA TRP A 88 8.25 18.49 -10.54
C TRP A 88 8.87 18.76 -11.92
N GLY A 89 10.19 18.65 -12.07
CA GLY A 89 10.87 18.74 -13.35
C GLY A 89 10.40 17.66 -14.32
N LEU A 90 10.30 16.41 -13.86
CA LEU A 90 9.81 15.29 -14.68
C LEU A 90 8.34 15.48 -15.08
N ILE A 91 7.48 15.89 -14.13
CA ILE A 91 6.07 16.19 -14.40
C ILE A 91 5.93 17.30 -15.43
N GLY A 92 6.72 18.38 -15.29
CA GLY A 92 6.74 19.50 -16.23
C GLY A 92 7.19 19.07 -17.63
N LEU A 93 8.24 18.25 -17.73
CA LEU A 93 8.72 17.72 -19.00
C LEU A 93 7.64 16.87 -19.69
N LEU A 94 6.98 15.96 -18.97
CA LEU A 94 5.88 15.15 -19.50
C LEU A 94 4.71 16.01 -19.96
N ALA A 95 4.31 17.01 -19.16
CA ALA A 95 3.25 17.94 -19.52
C ALA A 95 3.60 18.75 -20.79
N LEU A 96 4.86 19.18 -20.92
CA LEU A 96 5.35 19.87 -22.11
C LEU A 96 5.29 18.97 -23.36
N LEU A 97 5.78 17.73 -23.26
CA LEU A 97 5.72 16.78 -24.36
C LEU A 97 4.28 16.50 -24.78
N LEU A 98 3.38 16.31 -23.81
CA LEU A 98 1.94 16.15 -24.07
C LEU A 98 1.33 17.39 -24.76
N ALA A 99 1.69 18.60 -24.32
CA ALA A 99 1.23 19.83 -24.95
C ALA A 99 1.72 19.95 -26.40
N LEU A 100 3.00 19.62 -26.66
CA LEU A 100 3.56 19.61 -28.01
C LEU A 100 2.85 18.61 -28.94
N ILE A 101 2.51 17.41 -28.42
CA ILE A 101 1.73 16.41 -29.16
C ILE A 101 0.36 16.96 -29.52
N ILE A 102 -0.35 17.58 -28.57
CA ILE A 102 -1.70 18.14 -28.81
C ILE A 102 -1.64 19.27 -29.85
N ILE A 103 -0.68 20.19 -29.72
CA ILE A 103 -0.48 21.30 -30.66
C ILE A 103 -0.15 20.76 -32.04
N GLY A 104 0.78 19.81 -32.14
CA GLY A 104 1.15 19.18 -33.40
C GLY A 104 -0.03 18.47 -34.08
N ALA A 105 -0.85 17.75 -33.31
CA ALA A 105 -2.05 17.09 -33.82
C ALA A 105 -3.11 18.09 -34.30
N TRP A 106 -3.24 19.25 -33.65
CA TRP A 106 -4.15 20.31 -34.09
C TRP A 106 -3.67 20.99 -35.36
N LEU A 107 -2.38 21.36 -35.43
CA LEU A 107 -1.80 22.03 -36.60
C LEU A 107 -1.74 21.10 -37.82
N GLY A 108 -1.51 19.80 -37.60
CA GLY A 108 -1.44 18.80 -38.67
C GLY A 108 -2.78 18.43 -39.31
N GLN A 109 -3.92 18.80 -38.72
CA GLN A 109 -5.25 18.58 -39.32
C GLN A 109 -5.64 19.65 -40.36
N GLY A 110 -4.87 20.74 -40.48
CA GLY A 110 -5.10 21.82 -41.43
C GLY A 110 -4.18 21.82 -42.67
N ALA A 111 -3.33 20.80 -42.82
CA ALA A 111 -2.45 20.57 -43.98
C ALA A 111 -2.91 19.33 -44.74
#